data_AF-A0A0V0HSS2-F1
#
_entry.id   AF-A0A0V0HSS2-F1
#
_cell.length_a   1.000
_cell.length_b   1.000
_cell.length_c   1.000
_cell.angle_alpha   90.00
_cell.angle_beta   90.00
_cell.angle_gamma   90.00
#
_symmetry.space_group_name_H-M   'P 1'
#
loop_
_entity.id
_entity.type
_entity.pdbx_description
1 polymer ?
#
loop_
_entity_poly.entity_id
_entity_poly.type
_entity_poly.pdbx_seq_one_letter_code
_entity_poly.pdbx_strand_id
1 'polypeptide(L)'
;MMGCKMTQPVQRLFLVYEFIPCGNFRARLSESTPGKVLNWSDRLAVLIGVAKAVHFLHTGVIPPSFGNSLKTDSILLDEHQIAKLSDYGMSILSEESEKVEVC
;
A
#
# COMPACT_ATOMS: atom_id res chain seq x y z
N MET A 1 -44.94 3.40 20.29
CA MET A 1 -44.32 3.84 19.01
C MET A 1 -43.28 2.80 18.61
N MET A 2 -43.46 2.11 17.48
CA MET A 2 -42.39 1.29 16.91
C MET A 2 -41.50 2.21 16.06
N GLY A 3 -40.25 2.40 16.48
CA GLY A 3 -39.26 3.18 15.74
C GLY A 3 -38.71 2.36 14.57
N CYS A 4 -38.92 2.84 13.35
CA CYS A 4 -38.23 2.34 12.17
C CYS A 4 -36.77 2.82 12.24
N LYS A 5 -35.82 1.90 12.39
CA LYS A 5 -34.39 2.19 12.19
C LYS A 5 -34.12 2.02 10.69
N MET A 6 -34.04 3.13 9.97
CA MET A 6 -33.57 3.11 8.58
C MET A 6 -32.13 2.65 8.61
N THR A 7 -31.89 1.44 8.10
CA THR A 7 -30.53 0.91 7.97
C THR A 7 -30.00 1.49 6.67
N GLN A 8 -29.08 2.46 6.75
CA GLN A 8 -28.44 2.98 5.53
C GLN A 8 -27.75 1.81 4.80
N PRO A 9 -27.87 1.73 3.46
CA PRO A 9 -27.17 0.71 2.70
C PRO A 9 -25.67 0.91 2.84
N VAL A 10 -24.98 -0.10 3.39
CA VAL A 10 -23.53 -0.06 3.56
C VAL A 10 -22.88 -0.22 2.18
N GLN A 11 -22.41 0.89 1.60
CA GLN A 11 -21.61 0.83 0.38
C GLN A 11 -20.22 0.28 0.72
N ARG A 12 -19.76 -0.74 -0.02
CA ARG A 12 -18.42 -1.31 0.13
C ARG A 12 -17.61 -1.03 -1.13
N LEU A 13 -16.48 -0.36 -0.94
CA LEU A 13 -15.46 -0.18 -1.98
C LEU A 13 -14.49 -1.36 -1.94
N PHE A 14 -14.21 -1.95 -3.09
CA PHE A 14 -13.19 -2.98 -3.25
C PHE A 14 -12.10 -2.48 -4.19
N LEU A 15 -10.86 -2.83 -3.87
CA LEU A 15 -9.70 -2.42 -4.63
C LEU A 15 -9.01 -3.69 -5.15
N VAL A 16 -8.96 -3.82 -6.48
CA VAL A 16 -8.47 -5.04 -7.14
C VAL A 16 -7.12 -4.71 -7.77
N TYR A 17 -6.09 -5.43 -7.34
CA TYR A 17 -4.72 -5.29 -7.82
C TYR A 17 -4.17 -6.62 -8.34
N GLU A 18 -3.04 -6.55 -9.02
CA GLU A 18 -2.24 -7.74 -9.33
C GLU A 18 -1.83 -8.47 -8.05
N PHE A 19 -1.79 -9.80 -8.11
CA PHE A 19 -1.32 -10.62 -7.01
C PHE A 19 0.21 -10.65 -6.99
N ILE A 20 0.81 -10.29 -5.85
CA ILE A 20 2.26 -10.24 -5.68
C ILE A 20 2.74 -11.47 -4.88
N PRO A 21 3.33 -12.49 -5.52
CA PRO A 21 3.52 -13.82 -4.93
C PRO A 21 4.65 -13.87 -3.89
N CYS A 22 5.62 -12.96 -3.95
CA CYS A 22 6.78 -13.00 -3.06
C CYS A 22 6.52 -12.33 -1.70
N GLY A 23 5.35 -11.73 -1.49
CA GLY A 23 4.92 -11.15 -0.21
C GLY A 23 5.63 -9.84 0.13
N ASN A 24 5.60 -9.47 1.41
CA ASN A 24 6.18 -8.21 1.87
C ASN A 24 7.67 -8.29 2.21
N PHE A 25 8.34 -7.14 2.18
CA PHE A 25 9.76 -6.99 2.44
C PHE A 25 10.11 -7.40 3.87
N ARG A 26 9.24 -7.13 4.85
CA ARG A 26 9.46 -7.54 6.25
C ARG A 26 9.68 -9.04 6.40
N ALA A 27 8.87 -9.87 5.74
CA ALA A 27 9.02 -11.32 5.75
C ALA A 27 10.34 -11.80 5.12
N ARG A 28 10.92 -10.99 4.21
CA ARG A 28 12.21 -11.28 3.55
C ARG A 28 13.43 -10.74 4.30
N LEU A 29 13.20 -9.93 5.34
CA LEU A 29 14.25 -9.48 6.25
C LEU A 29 14.43 -10.43 7.43
N SER A 30 13.38 -11.13 7.86
CA SER A 30 13.44 -12.06 8.99
C SER A 30 13.96 -13.44 8.59
N GLU A 31 14.85 -14.00 9.41
CA GLU A 31 15.34 -15.39 9.27
C GLU A 31 14.25 -16.44 9.51
N SER A 32 13.04 -16.01 9.84
CA SER A 32 11.88 -16.88 10.07
C SER A 32 11.47 -17.69 8.84
N THR A 33 11.94 -17.33 7.64
CA THR A 33 11.78 -18.14 6.42
C THR A 33 13.14 -18.60 5.86
N PRO A 34 13.58 -19.83 6.19
CA PRO A 34 14.82 -20.38 5.67
C PRO A 34 14.85 -20.38 4.14
N GLY A 35 15.96 -19.93 3.54
CA GLY A 35 16.16 -19.91 2.09
C GLY A 35 15.48 -18.77 1.33
N LYS A 36 14.84 -17.82 2.03
CA LYS A 36 14.12 -16.69 1.41
C LYS A 36 14.59 -15.31 1.89
N VAL A 37 15.61 -15.26 2.73
CA VAL A 37 16.17 -14.02 3.30
C VAL A 37 16.99 -13.27 2.26
N LEU A 38 16.75 -11.97 2.13
CA LEU A 38 17.52 -11.12 1.23
C LEU A 38 18.93 -10.86 1.75
N ASN A 39 19.91 -10.95 0.86
CA ASN A 39 21.27 -10.50 1.13
C ASN A 39 21.33 -8.96 1.18
N TRP A 40 22.47 -8.40 1.57
CA TRP A 40 22.61 -6.95 1.70
C TRP A 40 22.46 -6.19 0.38
N SER A 41 22.96 -6.76 -0.72
CA SER A 41 22.85 -6.16 -2.05
C SER A 41 21.39 -6.05 -2.49
N ASP A 42 20.60 -7.12 -2.30
CA ASP A 42 19.19 -7.13 -2.69
C ASP A 42 18.39 -6.14 -1.83
N ARG A 43 18.70 -6.04 -0.53
CA ARG A 43 18.08 -5.04 0.37
C ARG A 43 18.33 -3.62 -0.12
N LEU A 44 19.56 -3.30 -0.54
CA LEU A 44 19.87 -1.99 -1.10
C LEU A 44 19.14 -1.74 -2.42
N ALA A 45 19.06 -2.73 -3.30
CA ALA A 45 18.33 -2.62 -4.55
C ALA A 45 16.84 -2.30 -4.31
N VAL A 46 16.21 -3.00 -3.36
CA VAL A 46 14.82 -2.73 -2.93
C VAL A 46 14.67 -1.31 -2.40
N LEU A 47 15.54 -0.87 -1.49
CA LEU A 47 15.49 0.48 -0.92
C LEU A 47 15.67 1.58 -1.96
N ILE A 48 16.57 1.39 -2.92
CA ILE A 48 16.77 2.32 -4.05
C ILE A 48 15.50 2.38 -4.91
N GLY A 49 14.88 1.23 -5.21
CA GLY A 49 13.62 1.18 -5.94
C GLY A 49 12.50 1.94 -5.23
N VAL A 50 12.35 1.70 -3.93
CA VAL A 50 11.38 2.41 -3.07
C VAL A 50 11.64 3.92 -3.07
N ALA A 51 12.88 4.35 -2.90
CA ALA A 51 13.23 5.77 -2.89
C ALA A 51 12.88 6.45 -4.22
N LYS A 52 13.15 5.79 -5.36
CA LYS A 52 12.76 6.27 -6.69
C LYS A 52 11.25 6.36 -6.84
N ALA A 53 10.51 5.34 -6.39
CA ALA A 53 9.05 5.32 -6.46
C ALA A 53 8.44 6.45 -5.62
N VAL A 54 8.88 6.62 -4.37
CA VAL A 54 8.41 7.71 -3.49
C VAL A 54 8.74 9.08 -4.09
N HIS A 55 9.95 9.27 -4.62
CA HIS A 55 10.32 10.51 -5.29
C HIS A 55 9.39 10.82 -6.48
N PHE A 56 9.18 9.84 -7.36
CA PHE A 56 8.27 9.96 -8.49
C PHE A 56 6.86 10.36 -8.05
N LEU A 57 6.31 9.67 -7.05
CA LEU A 57 4.96 9.92 -6.53
C LEU A 57 4.84 11.31 -5.92
N HIS A 58 5.81 11.76 -5.12
CA HIS A 58 5.85 13.11 -4.56
C HIS A 58 5.94 14.21 -5.61
N THR A 59 6.61 13.95 -6.75
CA THR A 59 6.77 14.96 -7.80
C THR A 59 5.57 15.09 -8.73
N GLY A 60 4.79 14.02 -8.93
CA GLY A 60 3.81 13.97 -10.02
C GLY A 60 2.36 13.65 -9.64
N VAL A 61 2.11 13.01 -8.48
CA VAL A 61 0.79 12.41 -8.21
C VAL A 61 0.27 12.70 -6.81
N ILE A 62 1.11 12.54 -5.78
CA ILE A 62 0.69 12.54 -4.38
C ILE A 62 1.56 13.56 -3.63
N PRO A 63 1.01 14.71 -3.21
CA PRO A 63 1.74 15.67 -2.41
C PRO A 63 2.37 15.03 -1.16
N PRO A 64 3.56 15.47 -0.72
CA PRO A 64 4.22 14.93 0.47
C PRO A 64 3.42 15.07 1.78
N SER A 65 2.41 15.94 1.80
CA SER A 65 1.56 16.20 2.97
C SER A 65 0.56 15.10 3.28
N PHE A 66 0.36 14.14 2.37
CA PHE A 66 -0.52 13.00 2.61
C PHE A 66 0.12 11.99 3.57
N GLY A 67 -0.70 11.37 4.42
CA GLY A 67 -0.30 10.37 5.42
C GLY A 67 0.12 9.03 4.81
N ASN A 68 1.13 9.04 3.92
CA ASN A 68 1.63 7.87 3.22
C ASN A 68 2.37 6.91 4.17
N SER A 69 1.92 5.65 4.23
CA SER A 69 2.53 4.64 5.11
C SER A 69 3.73 3.97 4.43
N LEU A 70 4.93 4.47 4.71
CA LEU A 70 6.18 3.82 4.31
C LEU A 70 6.68 2.89 5.42
N LYS A 71 6.32 1.60 5.33
CA LYS A 71 6.71 0.56 6.28
C LYS A 71 7.21 -0.67 5.52
N THR A 72 7.97 -1.52 6.18
CA THR A 72 8.47 -2.76 5.56
C THR A 72 7.34 -3.75 5.20
N ASP A 73 6.19 -3.65 5.87
CA ASP A 73 4.98 -4.42 5.55
C ASP A 73 4.26 -3.92 4.27
N SER A 74 4.38 -2.63 3.94
CA SER A 74 3.74 -2.01 2.76
C SER A 74 4.60 -2.02 1.50
N ILE A 75 5.80 -2.60 1.59
CA ILE A 75 6.68 -2.86 0.44
C ILE A 75 6.50 -4.32 0.06
N LEU A 76 5.93 -4.57 -1.11
CA LEU A 76 5.79 -5.89 -1.69
C LEU A 76 6.93 -6.16 -2.67
N LEU A 77 7.28 -7.43 -2.82
CA LEU A 77 8.28 -7.89 -3.77
C LEU A 77 7.60 -8.78 -4.79
N ASP A 78 7.84 -8.52 -6.08
CA ASP A 78 7.35 -9.40 -7.14
C ASP A 78 8.26 -10.62 -7.36
N GLU A 79 7.95 -11.40 -8.39
CA GLU A 79 8.73 -12.59 -8.77
C GLU A 79 10.16 -12.28 -9.19
N HIS A 80 10.43 -11.04 -9.60
CA HIS A 80 11.76 -10.55 -9.99
C HIS A 80 12.47 -9.79 -8.86
N GLN A 81 11.95 -9.84 -7.63
CA GLN A 81 12.45 -9.09 -6.46
C GLN A 81 12.40 -7.57 -6.63
N ILE A 82 11.55 -7.07 -7.52
CA ILE A 82 11.33 -5.63 -7.70
C ILE A 82 10.32 -5.18 -6.65
N ALA A 83 10.64 -4.05 -6.01
CA ALA A 83 9.83 -3.46 -4.95
C ALA A 83 8.61 -2.71 -5.51
N LYS A 84 7.43 -2.96 -4.94
CA LYS A 84 6.16 -2.27 -5.22
C LYS A 84 5.54 -1.77 -3.92
N LEU A 85 4.96 -0.58 -3.92
CA LEU A 85 4.30 0.00 -2.74
C LEU A 85 2.80 -0.35 -2.76
N SER A 86 2.27 -0.92 -1.68
CA SER A 86 0.85 -1.32 -1.60
C SER A 86 -0.08 -0.25 -1.02
N ASP A 87 0.39 0.49 -0.01
CA ASP A 87 -0.48 1.34 0.82
C ASP A 87 -0.26 2.85 0.57
N TYR A 88 0.52 3.18 -0.45
CA TYR A 88 0.89 4.55 -0.74
C TYR A 88 -0.25 5.26 -1.47
N GLY A 89 -0.65 6.46 -1.03
CA GLY A 89 -1.78 7.20 -1.60
C GLY A 89 -3.17 6.75 -1.15
N MET A 90 -3.30 5.74 -0.29
CA MET A 90 -4.59 5.25 0.22
C MET A 90 -5.40 6.32 0.99
N SER A 91 -4.72 7.34 1.52
CA SER A 91 -5.36 8.48 2.16
C SER A 91 -6.24 9.30 1.22
N ILE A 92 -5.87 9.37 -0.07
CA ILE A 92 -6.65 10.12 -1.09
C ILE A 92 -8.02 9.47 -1.29
N LEU A 93 -8.07 8.14 -1.34
CA LEU A 93 -9.32 7.37 -1.50
C LEU A 93 -10.25 7.55 -0.29
N SER A 94 -9.67 7.81 0.89
CA SER A 94 -10.43 8.01 2.13
C SER A 94 -11.08 9.39 2.16
N GLU A 95 -10.44 10.41 1.58
CA GLU A 95 -11.00 11.76 1.45
C GLU A 95 -12.08 11.87 0.36
N GLU A 96 -11.98 11.09 -0.73
CA GLU A 96 -13.03 11.07 -1.77
C GLU A 96 -14.36 10.46 -1.29
N SER A 97 -14.33 9.64 -0.23
CA SER A 97 -15.56 9.05 0.34
C SER A 97 -16.44 10.08 1.07
N GLU A 98 -15.91 11.27 1.41
CA GLU A 98 -16.69 12.35 2.04
C GLU A 98 -17.33 13.32 1.03
N LYS A 99 -17.03 13.21 -0.28
CA LYS A 99 -17.54 14.15 -1.29
C LYS A 99 -18.74 13.65 -2.10
N VAL A 100 -19.25 12.44 -1.83
CA VAL A 100 -20.36 11.83 -2.58
C VAL A 100 -21.74 12.17 -2.00
N GLU A 101 -21.83 12.87 -0.85
CA GLU A 101 -23.10 13.43 -0.34
C GLU A 101 -23.17 14.96 -0.52
N VAL A 102 -23.32 15.42 -1.77
CA VAL A 102 -23.98 16.71 -2.04
C VAL A 102 -24.83 16.57 -3.30
N CYS A 103 -26.11 16.23 -3.12
CA CYS A 103 -27.25 16.56 -3.98
C CYS A 103 -28.52 16.52 -3.12
#